data_AF-A0A851UUQ2-F1
#
_entry.id   AF-A0A851UUQ2-F1
#
_cell.length_a   1.000
_cell.length_b   1.000
_cell.length_c   1.000
_cell.angle_alpha   90.00
_cell.angle_beta   90.00
_cell.angle_gamma   90.00
#
_symmetry.space_group_name_H-M   'P 1'
#
loop_
_entity.id
_entity.type
_entity.pdbx_description
1 polymer ?
#
loop_
_entity_poly.entity_id
_entity_poly.type
_entity_poly.pdbx_seq_one_letter_code
_entity_poly.pdbx_strand_id
1 'polypeptide(L)'
;AASSEGQQSMTVREALNAAMEEEMIRDETVFIMGEEVARYNGAYKVTKGLLDKFGEDRVIDTPITESGFAGMAVGAAMAGLRPVC
;
A
#
# COMPACT_ATOMS: atom_id res chain seq x y z
N ALA A 1 1.03 11.94 32.66
CA ALA A 1 2.34 12.11 32.02
C ALA A 1 2.13 11.89 30.53
N ALA A 2 2.12 12.97 29.74
CA ALA A 2 2.09 12.86 28.30
C ALA A 2 3.46 12.30 27.89
N SER A 3 3.50 11.03 27.50
CA SER A 3 4.68 10.43 26.89
C SER A 3 4.97 11.20 25.62
N SER A 4 6.01 12.03 25.65
CA SER A 4 6.66 12.50 24.43
C SER A 4 7.25 11.26 23.76
N GLU A 5 6.49 10.63 22.88
CA GLU A 5 7.05 9.67 21.94
C GLU A 5 8.13 10.40 21.16
N GLY A 6 9.37 10.03 21.39
CA GLY A 6 10.52 10.63 20.72
C GLY A 6 10.31 10.51 19.22
N GLN A 7 10.51 11.60 18.50
CA GLN A 7 10.39 11.67 17.05
C GLN A 7 11.23 10.54 16.44
N GLN A 8 10.58 9.46 15.99
CA GLN A 8 11.30 8.34 15.38
C GLN A 8 11.86 8.82 14.04
N SER A 9 13.19 8.85 13.96
CA SER A 9 13.87 9.09 12.69
C SER A 9 13.69 7.85 11.81
N MET A 10 13.03 8.05 10.68
CA MET A 10 12.82 7.02 9.66
C MET A 10 13.12 7.60 8.28
N THR A 11 13.53 6.75 7.36
CA THR A 11 13.64 7.15 5.96
C THR A 11 12.26 7.42 5.37
N VAL A 12 12.17 8.23 4.31
CA VAL A 12 10.89 8.48 3.62
C VAL A 12 10.25 7.16 3.14
N ARG A 13 11.08 6.20 2.71
CA ARG A 13 10.64 4.86 2.31
C ARG A 13 9.95 4.12 3.46
N GLU A 14 10.50 4.18 4.67
CA GLU A 14 9.91 3.56 5.86
C GLU A 14 8.64 4.28 6.29
N ALA A 15 8.62 5.62 6.23
CA ALA A 15 7.44 6.40 6.54
C ALA A 15 6.25 6.06 5.63
N LEU A 16 6.49 5.94 4.32
CA LEU A 16 5.45 5.55 3.36
C LEU A 16 4.95 4.12 3.60
N ASN A 17 5.86 3.18 3.88
CA ASN A 17 5.52 1.81 4.21
C ASN A 17 4.64 1.73 5.47
N ALA A 18 5.06 2.39 6.56
CA ALA A 18 4.34 2.43 7.83
C ALA A 18 2.95 3.06 7.65
N ALA A 19 2.85 4.18 6.93
CA ALA A 19 1.57 4.83 6.68
C ALA A 19 0.58 3.93 5.93
N MET A 20 1.04 3.22 4.89
CA MET A 20 0.20 2.25 4.17
C MET A 20 -0.19 1.07 5.06
N GLU A 21 0.76 0.54 5.83
CA GLU A 21 0.54 -0.59 6.72
C GLU A 21 -0.50 -0.25 7.81
N GLU A 22 -0.39 0.92 8.44
CA GLU A 22 -1.33 1.40 9.46
C GLU A 22 -2.76 1.51 8.91
N GLU A 23 -2.93 2.11 7.73
CA GLU A 23 -4.25 2.24 7.12
C GLU A 23 -4.80 0.90 6.61
N MET A 24 -3.95 -0.01 6.12
CA MET A 24 -4.36 -1.36 5.73
C MET A 24 -4.79 -2.24 6.91
N ILE A 25 -4.21 -2.03 8.11
CA ILE A 25 -4.68 -2.66 9.35
C ILE A 25 -6.02 -2.06 9.79
N ARG A 26 -6.14 -0.73 9.71
CA ARG A 26 -7.30 0.01 10.18
C ARG A 26 -8.56 -0.25 9.35
N ASP A 27 -8.41 -0.41 8.04
CA ASP A 27 -9.51 -0.53 7.09
C ASP A 27 -9.26 -1.67 6.10
N GLU A 28 -10.12 -2.70 6.16
CA GLU A 28 -10.05 -3.88 5.32
C GLU A 28 -10.31 -3.57 3.83
N THR A 29 -10.89 -2.41 3.53
CA THR A 29 -11.17 -1.97 2.15
C THR A 29 -9.98 -1.30 1.48
N VAL A 30 -8.89 -1.02 2.22
CA VAL A 30 -7.67 -0.40 1.69
C VAL A 30 -6.76 -1.45 1.08
N PHE A 31 -6.42 -1.35 -0.20
CA PHE A 31 -5.52 -2.31 -0.84
C PHE A 31 -4.54 -1.60 -1.78
N ILE A 32 -3.39 -2.22 -2.03
CA ILE A 32 -2.35 -1.68 -2.89
C ILE A 32 -2.40 -2.39 -4.23
N MET A 33 -2.28 -1.64 -5.32
CA MET A 33 -2.17 -2.20 -6.66
C MET A 33 -1.19 -1.40 -7.51
N GLY A 34 -0.39 -2.07 -8.33
CA GLY A 34 0.55 -1.42 -9.23
C GLY A 34 1.62 -2.37 -9.75
N GLU A 35 2.56 -1.83 -10.51
CA GLU A 35 3.68 -2.61 -11.05
C GLU A 35 4.68 -2.96 -9.95
N GLU A 36 5.01 -4.25 -9.83
CA GLU A 36 6.07 -4.77 -8.94
C GLU A 36 5.84 -4.49 -7.45
N VAL A 37 4.63 -4.08 -7.04
CA VAL A 37 4.32 -3.72 -5.65
C VAL A 37 4.25 -4.93 -4.72
N ALA A 38 3.95 -6.12 -5.24
CA ALA A 38 3.74 -7.31 -4.43
C ALA A 38 5.00 -8.17 -4.34
N ARG A 39 5.25 -9.09 -5.29
CA ARG A 39 6.31 -10.10 -5.16
C ARG A 39 7.71 -9.51 -5.18
N TYR A 40 7.88 -8.39 -5.90
CA TYR A 40 9.14 -7.68 -5.93
C TYR A 40 9.36 -6.75 -4.72
N ASN A 41 8.40 -6.68 -3.79
CA ASN A 41 8.42 -5.79 -2.62
C ASN A 41 8.44 -4.29 -3.01
N GLY A 42 7.96 -3.93 -4.19
CA GLY A 42 8.03 -2.59 -4.75
C GLY A 42 9.35 -2.32 -5.45
N ALA A 43 9.29 -1.58 -6.57
CA ALA A 43 10.46 -1.14 -7.34
C ALA A 43 11.52 -0.46 -6.44
N TYR A 44 11.07 0.38 -5.50
CA TYR A 44 11.92 1.10 -4.53
C TYR A 44 11.83 0.58 -3.09
N LYS A 45 11.29 -0.63 -2.88
CA LYS A 45 11.17 -1.25 -1.55
C LYS A 45 10.27 -0.50 -0.56
N VAL A 46 9.29 0.25 -1.08
CA VAL A 46 8.30 1.00 -0.28
C VAL A 46 7.17 0.09 0.21
N THR A 47 6.82 -0.99 -0.50
CA THR A 47 5.76 -1.94 -0.12
C THR A 47 6.31 -3.24 0.47
N LYS A 48 7.57 -3.22 0.91
CA LYS A 48 8.27 -4.41 1.41
C LYS A 48 7.52 -5.05 2.58
N GLY A 49 7.33 -6.37 2.52
CA GLY A 49 6.69 -7.18 3.56
C GLY A 49 5.16 -7.06 3.64
N LEU A 50 4.53 -6.17 2.88
CA LEU A 50 3.08 -5.99 2.91
C LEU A 50 2.35 -7.20 2.28
N LEU A 51 2.91 -7.80 1.23
CA LEU A 51 2.33 -9.00 0.62
C LEU A 51 2.27 -10.16 1.63
N ASP A 52 3.36 -10.40 2.36
CA ASP A 52 3.42 -11.48 3.36
C ASP A 52 2.43 -11.25 4.50
N LYS A 53 2.13 -9.98 4.83
CA LYS A 53 1.25 -9.59 5.92
C LYS A 53 -0.24 -9.61 5.54
N PHE A 54 -0.59 -9.16 4.33
CA PHE A 54 -1.98 -8.93 3.93
C PHE A 54 -2.47 -9.86 2.80
N GLY A 55 -1.57 -10.58 2.13
CA GLY A 55 -1.91 -11.54 1.08
C GLY A 55 -2.15 -10.92 -0.30
N GLU A 56 -2.29 -11.80 -1.30
CA GLU A 56 -2.41 -11.44 -2.73
C GLU A 56 -3.70 -10.67 -3.05
N ASP A 57 -4.73 -10.75 -2.21
CA ASP A 57 -5.99 -10.00 -2.38
C ASP A 57 -5.86 -8.51 -1.99
N ARG A 58 -4.81 -8.15 -1.23
CA ARG A 58 -4.62 -6.80 -0.68
C ARG A 58 -3.36 -6.10 -1.18
N VAL A 59 -2.44 -6.82 -1.83
CA VAL A 59 -1.24 -6.29 -2.48
C VAL A 59 -1.10 -6.94 -3.86
N ILE A 60 -1.47 -6.22 -4.91
CA ILE A 60 -1.74 -6.78 -6.24
C ILE A 60 -0.73 -6.26 -7.27
N ASP A 61 0.04 -7.16 -7.87
CA ASP A 61 0.88 -6.84 -9.04
C ASP A 61 0.00 -6.65 -10.30
N THR A 62 0.24 -5.58 -11.05
CA THR A 62 -0.48 -5.29 -12.30
C THR A 62 0.43 -5.40 -13.53
N PRO A 63 -0.11 -5.65 -14.73
CA PRO A 63 0.62 -5.48 -15.98
C PRO A 63 1.02 -4.01 -16.20
N ILE A 64 2.02 -3.80 -17.07
CA ILE A 64 2.51 -2.48 -17.49
C ILE A 64 1.47 -1.79 -18.38
N THR A 65 0.44 -1.24 -17.73
CA THR A 65 -0.76 -0.68 -18.36
C THR A 65 -1.37 0.38 -17.43
N GLU A 66 -0.70 1.52 -17.31
CA GLU A 66 -1.00 2.57 -16.34
C GLU A 66 -2.45 3.04 -16.41
N SER A 67 -2.94 3.33 -17.62
CA SER A 67 -4.35 3.70 -17.82
C SER A 67 -5.33 2.58 -17.44
N GLY A 68 -4.92 1.32 -17.60
CA GLY A 68 -5.74 0.16 -17.27
C GLY A 68 -5.93 0.03 -15.77
N PHE A 69 -4.83 -0.05 -15.02
CA PHE A 69 -4.92 -0.23 -13.57
C PHE A 69 -5.36 1.04 -12.83
N ALA A 70 -5.06 2.24 -13.35
CA ALA A 70 -5.65 3.48 -12.82
C ALA A 70 -7.18 3.50 -13.01
N GLY A 71 -7.69 3.06 -14.16
CA GLY A 71 -9.13 2.93 -14.40
C GLY A 71 -9.79 1.91 -13.46
N MET A 72 -9.13 0.78 -13.21
CA MET A 72 -9.60 -0.20 -12.22
C MET A 72 -9.64 0.38 -10.80
N ALA A 73 -8.62 1.14 -10.39
CA ALA A 73 -8.59 1.81 -9.09
C ALA A 73 -9.76 2.81 -8.95
N VAL A 74 -10.04 3.61 -9.98
CA VAL A 74 -11.20 4.51 -9.99
C VAL A 74 -12.51 3.73 -9.83
N GLY A 75 -12.69 2.66 -10.60
CA GLY A 75 -13.89 1.81 -10.51
C GLY A 75 -14.05 1.17 -9.12
N ALA A 76 -12.97 0.65 -8.54
CA ALA A 76 -12.96 0.09 -7.18
C ALA A 76 -13.30 1.14 -6.12
N ALA A 77 -12.75 2.36 -6.25
CA ALA A 77 -13.07 3.47 -5.36
C ALA A 77 -14.55 3.86 -5.43
N MET A 78 -15.12 3.91 -6.64
CA MET A 78 -16.56 4.17 -6.83
C MET A 78 -17.44 3.06 -6.24
N ALA A 79 -16.95 1.81 -6.22
CA ALA A 79 -17.63 0.69 -5.60
C ALA A 79 -17.50 0.64 -4.06
N GLY A 80 -16.79 1.60 -3.45
CA GLY A 80 -16.64 1.74 -2.00
C GLY A 80 -15.35 1.15 -1.42
N LEU A 81 -14.43 0.66 -2.26
CA LEU A 81 -13.10 0.26 -1.82
C LEU A 81 -12.15 1.47 -1.76
N ARG A 82 -10.93 1.26 -1.22
CA ARG A 82 -9.95 2.33 -1.02
C ARG A 82 -8.59 1.96 -1.62
N PRO A 83 -8.46 1.90 -2.96
CA PRO A 83 -7.21 1.52 -3.60
C PRO A 83 -6.12 2.58 -3.38
N VAL A 84 -4.89 2.09 -3.17
CA VAL A 84 -3.63 2.84 -3.24
C VAL A 84 -2.93 2.40 -4.53
N CYS A 85 -2.95 3.28 -5.53
CA CYS A 85 -2.44 3.07 -6.89
C CYS A 85 -1.27 4.00 -7.16
#